data_AF-A0A4U7BHN5-F1
#
_entry.id   AF-A0A4U7BHN5-F1
#
_cell.length_a   1.000
_cell.length_b   1.000
_cell.length_c   1.000
_cell.angle_alpha   90.00
_cell.angle_beta   90.00
_cell.angle_gamma   90.00
#
_symmetry.space_group_name_H-M   'P 1'
#
loop_
_entity.id
_entity.type
_entity.pdbx_description
1 polymer ?
#
loop_
_entity_poly.entity_id
_entity_poly.type
_entity_poly.pdbx_seq_one_letter_code
_entity_poly.pdbx_strand_id
1 'polypeptide(L)'
;MWLNFLSVAFKGLNNALTSTQTQITPSEVENWDELDENTLKEMALAEATRIFEKLDEVDHKIAEAHELVREAENFRNRGVSERLWEKLPFATSPGEKIGILNAKAATALAEAIAEQNEIIRESIAFTQFNSRFSQAMVTALSSMLENGFEDVNGRHSELSEDSEIIVEQILQQAEQFIEMETNLVKFGKDIDELKEFKNTIDENTTKLEKELDEFEKNHAFQKEQIAANTEAIKKLEAKTQSKISLYTSILALLVSLASLVLHFV
;
A
#
# COMPACT_ATOMS: atom_id res chain seq x y z
N MET A 1 -17.05 17.04 48.42
CA MET A 1 -17.96 15.88 48.42
C MET A 1 -18.83 15.78 47.15
N TRP A 2 -18.55 16.56 46.09
CA TRP A 2 -19.29 16.56 44.82
C TRP A 2 -18.51 15.94 43.64
N LEU A 3 -17.22 15.65 43.81
CA LEU A 3 -16.39 15.03 42.76
C LEU A 3 -16.42 13.49 42.76
N ASN A 4 -16.88 12.86 43.84
CA ASN A 4 -16.99 11.39 43.92
C ASN A 4 -18.34 10.84 43.40
N PHE A 5 -19.37 11.69 43.25
CA PHE A 5 -20.67 11.25 42.75
C PHE A 5 -20.69 11.13 41.21
N LEU A 6 -19.94 11.99 40.51
CA LEU A 6 -19.76 11.92 39.05
C LEU A 6 -18.94 10.70 38.61
N SER A 7 -17.93 10.29 39.40
CA SER A 7 -17.12 9.10 39.09
C SER A 7 -17.89 7.78 39.24
N VAL A 8 -18.84 7.70 40.18
CA VAL A 8 -19.67 6.51 40.40
C VAL A 8 -20.82 6.44 39.40
N ALA A 9 -21.39 7.58 38.99
CA ALA A 9 -22.38 7.63 37.92
C ALA A 9 -21.79 7.24 36.54
N PHE A 10 -20.55 7.63 36.26
CA PHE A 10 -19.83 7.26 35.02
C PHE A 10 -19.47 5.76 34.97
N LYS A 11 -19.17 5.14 36.12
CA LYS A 11 -18.94 3.68 36.22
C LYS A 11 -20.22 2.85 36.21
N GLY A 12 -21.34 3.43 36.64
CA GLY A 12 -22.65 2.77 36.62
C GLY A 12 -23.31 2.73 35.24
N LEU A 13 -23.10 3.76 34.41
CA LEU A 13 -23.68 3.83 33.07
C LEU A 13 -22.96 2.91 32.07
N ASN A 14 -21.66 2.66 32.27
CA ASN A 14 -20.87 1.78 31.40
C ASN A 14 -21.25 0.29 31.52
N ASN A 15 -22.01 -0.07 32.57
CA ASN A 15 -22.45 -1.45 32.83
C ASN A 15 -23.90 -1.74 32.37
N ALA A 16 -24.64 -0.75 31.85
CA ALA A 16 -26.07 -0.89 31.55
C ALA A 16 -26.42 -0.94 30.06
N LEU A 17 -25.45 -0.79 29.15
CA LEU A 17 -25.64 -0.90 27.69
C LEU A 17 -25.15 -2.24 27.12
N THR A 18 -24.88 -3.22 27.97
CA THR A 18 -24.61 -4.60 27.56
C THR A 18 -25.93 -5.35 27.32
N SER A 19 -26.58 -5.05 26.19
CA SER A 19 -27.46 -6.01 25.52
C SER A 19 -27.03 -6.20 24.06
N THR A 20 -26.01 -7.04 23.91
CA THR A 20 -25.87 -8.03 22.84
C THR A 20 -25.86 -7.53 21.39
N GLN A 21 -24.96 -6.61 21.06
CA GLN A 21 -24.19 -6.69 19.82
C GLN A 21 -22.73 -6.77 20.21
N THR A 22 -22.08 -7.88 19.90
CA THR A 22 -20.66 -8.09 20.16
C THR A 22 -19.91 -7.00 19.41
N GLN A 23 -19.40 -5.99 20.12
CA GLN A 23 -18.43 -5.05 19.58
C GLN A 23 -17.21 -5.87 19.19
N ILE A 24 -16.99 -6.08 17.90
CA ILE A 24 -15.75 -6.69 17.41
C ILE A 24 -14.85 -5.53 17.02
N THR A 25 -13.90 -5.20 17.87
CA THR A 25 -12.84 -4.24 17.52
C THR A 25 -11.79 -4.93 16.64
N PRO A 26 -11.07 -4.22 15.74
CA PRO A 26 -10.08 -4.85 14.85
C PRO A 26 -9.00 -5.62 15.60
N SER A 27 -8.72 -5.18 16.83
CA SER A 27 -7.78 -5.77 17.78
C SER A 27 -8.19 -7.11 18.40
N GLU A 28 -9.46 -7.52 18.29
CA GLU A 28 -9.98 -8.75 18.93
C GLU A 28 -10.03 -9.96 17.99
N VAL A 29 -9.82 -9.75 16.69
CA VAL A 29 -9.74 -10.83 15.70
C VAL A 29 -8.27 -11.17 15.48
N GLU A 30 -7.87 -12.33 15.99
CA GLU A 30 -6.48 -12.78 16.03
C GLU A 30 -5.95 -13.22 14.65
N ASN A 31 -6.84 -13.49 13.67
CA ASN A 31 -6.44 -13.96 12.34
C ASN A 31 -7.46 -13.60 11.22
N TRP A 32 -7.35 -12.39 10.67
CA TRP A 32 -8.28 -11.87 9.64
C TRP A 32 -8.23 -12.62 8.30
N ASP A 33 -7.08 -13.22 7.97
CA ASP A 33 -6.89 -13.91 6.69
C ASP A 33 -7.65 -15.25 6.63
N GLU A 34 -7.99 -15.83 7.79
CA GLU A 34 -8.72 -17.10 7.90
C GLU A 34 -10.25 -16.90 7.93
N LEU A 35 -10.73 -15.66 8.03
CA LEU A 35 -12.16 -15.37 7.97
C LEU A 35 -12.70 -15.63 6.55
N ASP A 36 -13.84 -16.32 6.51
CA ASP A 36 -14.57 -16.53 5.26
C ASP A 36 -15.22 -15.24 4.77
N GLU A 37 -15.54 -15.20 3.48
CA GLU A 37 -16.06 -14.02 2.81
C GLU A 37 -17.41 -13.54 3.37
N ASN A 38 -18.27 -14.45 3.83
CA ASN A 38 -19.57 -14.05 4.38
C ASN A 38 -19.40 -13.41 5.75
N THR A 39 -18.56 -13.98 6.62
CA THR A 39 -18.26 -13.39 7.93
C THR A 39 -17.68 -11.98 7.78
N LEU A 40 -16.77 -11.77 6.82
CA LEU A 40 -16.21 -10.44 6.54
C LEU A 40 -17.29 -9.44 6.07
N LYS A 41 -18.22 -9.88 5.21
CA LYS A 41 -19.33 -9.04 4.75
C LYS A 41 -20.30 -8.67 5.87
N GLU A 42 -20.64 -9.63 6.73
CA GLU A 42 -21.52 -9.40 7.87
C GLU A 42 -20.90 -8.41 8.86
N MET A 43 -19.62 -8.57 9.17
CA MET A 43 -18.88 -7.63 10.01
C MET A 43 -18.79 -6.24 9.38
N ALA A 44 -18.53 -6.17 8.08
CA ALA A 44 -18.45 -4.90 7.37
C ALA A 44 -19.79 -4.17 7.33
N LEU A 45 -20.89 -4.90 7.10
CA LEU A 45 -22.23 -4.34 7.13
C LEU A 45 -22.60 -3.82 8.52
N ALA A 46 -22.30 -4.60 9.57
CA ALA A 46 -22.57 -4.20 10.95
C ALA A 46 -21.82 -2.90 11.31
N GLU A 47 -20.55 -2.81 10.91
CA GLU A 47 -19.74 -1.62 11.16
C GLU A 47 -20.19 -0.42 10.32
N ALA A 48 -20.50 -0.62 9.05
CA ALA A 48 -21.06 0.43 8.19
C ALA A 48 -22.37 0.97 8.80
N THR A 49 -23.24 0.09 9.29
CA THR A 49 -24.48 0.46 10.00
C THR A 49 -24.17 1.33 11.22
N ARG A 50 -23.21 0.91 12.05
CA ARG A 50 -22.78 1.68 13.23
C ARG A 50 -22.27 3.07 12.87
N ILE A 51 -21.51 3.20 11.78
CA ILE A 51 -21.00 4.50 11.29
C ILE A 51 -22.17 5.41 10.90
N PHE A 52 -23.11 4.89 10.12
CA PHE A 52 -24.28 5.65 9.67
C PHE A 52 -25.18 6.07 10.85
N GLU A 53 -25.41 5.18 11.82
CA GLU A 53 -26.19 5.50 13.03
C GLU A 53 -25.54 6.61 13.85
N LYS A 54 -24.21 6.56 14.05
CA LYS A 54 -23.49 7.62 14.76
C LYS A 54 -23.55 8.96 14.01
N LEU A 55 -23.52 8.95 12.68
CA LEU A 55 -23.64 10.16 11.87
C LEU A 55 -25.07 10.74 11.94
N ASP A 56 -26.10 9.90 11.93
CA ASP A 56 -27.49 10.33 12.13
C ASP A 56 -27.71 10.97 13.53
N GLU A 57 -27.09 10.42 14.57
CA GLU A 57 -27.10 11.02 15.92
C GLU A 57 -26.42 12.39 15.96
N VAL A 58 -25.28 12.53 15.27
CA VAL A 58 -24.58 13.80 15.12
C VAL A 58 -25.47 14.82 14.40
N ASP A 59 -26.12 14.41 13.31
CA ASP A 59 -27.02 15.27 12.55
C ASP A 59 -28.18 15.76 13.42
N HIS A 60 -28.70 14.89 14.30
CA HIS A 60 -29.71 15.26 15.28
C HIS A 60 -29.22 16.33 16.27
N LYS A 61 -27.99 16.19 16.80
CA LYS A 61 -27.38 17.18 17.70
C LYS A 61 -27.17 18.53 17.02
N ILE A 62 -26.77 18.53 15.75
CA ILE A 62 -26.62 19.75 14.94
C ILE A 62 -27.99 20.41 14.75
N ALA A 63 -29.03 19.64 14.42
CA ALA A 63 -30.39 20.15 14.29
C ALA A 63 -30.92 20.77 15.60
N GLU A 64 -30.70 20.10 16.75
CA GLU A 64 -31.05 20.65 18.07
C GLU A 64 -30.31 21.96 18.37
N ALA A 65 -29.02 22.05 18.03
CA ALA A 65 -28.26 23.27 18.21
C ALA A 65 -28.81 24.43 17.36
N HIS A 66 -29.20 24.17 16.12
CA HIS A 66 -29.85 25.17 15.27
C HIS A 66 -31.20 25.63 15.84
N GLU A 67 -31.98 24.71 16.40
CA GLU A 67 -33.25 25.06 17.07
C GLU A 67 -33.02 25.94 18.30
N LEU A 68 -31.97 25.70 19.11
CA LEU A 68 -31.60 26.56 20.23
C LEU A 68 -31.22 27.98 19.78
N VAL A 69 -30.48 28.12 18.68
CA VAL A 69 -30.17 29.42 18.07
C VAL A 69 -31.45 30.11 17.62
N ARG A 70 -32.34 29.37 16.93
CA ARG A 70 -33.64 29.89 16.47
C ARG A 70 -34.52 30.34 17.64
N GLU A 71 -34.52 29.62 18.75
CA GLU A 71 -35.21 30.02 19.98
C GLU A 71 -34.63 31.32 20.54
N ALA A 72 -33.31 31.46 20.56
CA ALA A 72 -32.62 32.67 21.01
C ALA A 72 -32.98 33.89 20.13
N GLU A 73 -33.02 33.71 18.80
CA GLU A 73 -33.42 34.76 17.87
C GLU A 73 -34.89 35.14 18.00
N ASN A 74 -35.77 34.16 18.17
CA ASN A 74 -37.19 34.41 18.42
C ASN A 74 -37.39 35.17 19.74
N PHE A 75 -36.61 34.85 20.78
CA PHE A 75 -36.63 35.58 22.04
C PHE A 75 -36.16 37.03 21.89
N ARG A 76 -35.12 37.26 21.09
CA ARG A 76 -34.64 38.61 20.71
C ARG A 76 -35.72 39.41 19.98
N ASN A 77 -36.39 38.79 19.01
CA ASN A 77 -37.35 39.46 18.12
C ASN A 77 -38.73 39.69 18.76
N ARG A 78 -39.11 38.92 19.80
CA ARG A 78 -40.39 39.10 20.53
C ARG A 78 -40.44 40.37 21.39
N GLY A 79 -39.33 41.08 21.57
CA GLY A 79 -39.33 42.44 22.12
C GLY A 79 -39.99 42.58 23.50
N VAL A 80 -39.74 41.64 24.43
CA VAL A 80 -40.20 41.81 25.81
C VAL A 80 -39.36 42.92 26.44
N SER A 81 -39.96 44.08 26.68
CA SER A 81 -39.25 45.27 27.17
C SER A 81 -38.43 44.93 28.43
N GLU A 82 -37.15 45.32 28.48
CA GLU A 82 -36.26 45.16 29.65
C GLU A 82 -36.93 45.67 30.95
N ARG A 83 -37.74 46.71 30.84
CA ARG A 83 -38.55 47.29 31.94
C ARG A 83 -39.57 46.34 32.58
N LEU A 84 -40.08 45.35 31.84
CA LEU A 84 -41.00 44.35 32.38
C LEU A 84 -40.25 43.33 33.26
N TRP A 85 -38.98 43.07 32.92
CA TRP A 85 -38.11 42.10 33.59
C TRP A 85 -37.47 42.66 34.86
N GLU A 86 -37.10 43.95 34.87
CA GLU A 86 -36.60 44.65 36.06
C GLU A 86 -37.58 44.61 37.26
N LYS A 87 -38.87 44.38 37.00
CA LYS A 87 -39.93 44.33 38.03
C LYS A 87 -40.19 42.93 38.61
N LEU A 88 -39.58 41.88 38.07
CA LEU A 88 -39.75 40.51 38.54
C LEU A 88 -38.50 40.08 39.31
N PRO A 89 -38.55 40.01 40.66
CA PRO A 89 -37.44 39.41 41.40
C PRO A 89 -37.31 37.95 40.95
N PHE A 90 -36.09 37.52 40.63
CA PHE A 90 -35.72 36.17 40.15
C PHE A 90 -35.91 35.87 38.65
N ALA A 91 -36.22 36.84 37.80
CA ALA A 91 -36.28 36.59 36.36
C ALA A 91 -34.91 36.75 35.67
N THR A 92 -34.49 35.74 34.91
CA THR A 92 -33.31 35.78 34.05
C THR A 92 -33.46 36.88 33.00
N SER A 93 -32.46 37.76 32.87
CA SER A 93 -32.54 38.86 31.90
C SER A 93 -32.62 38.33 30.46
N PRO A 94 -33.23 39.07 29.51
CA PRO A 94 -33.27 38.63 28.11
C PRO A 94 -31.89 38.35 27.50
N GLY A 95 -30.90 39.19 27.79
CA GLY A 95 -29.52 38.99 27.35
C GLY A 95 -28.89 37.75 27.94
N GLU A 96 -29.14 37.47 29.23
CA GLU A 96 -28.65 36.27 29.90
C GLU A 96 -29.32 35.00 29.36
N LYS A 97 -30.63 35.01 29.10
CA LYS A 97 -31.33 33.87 28.49
C LYS A 97 -30.83 33.59 27.06
N ILE A 98 -30.68 34.63 26.24
CA ILE A 98 -30.09 34.53 24.89
C ILE A 98 -28.66 34.00 24.99
N GLY A 99 -27.86 34.51 25.94
CA GLY A 99 -26.51 34.05 26.21
C GLY A 99 -26.46 32.56 26.58
N ILE A 100 -27.36 32.09 27.44
CA ILE A 100 -27.46 30.67 27.82
C ILE A 100 -27.84 29.80 26.62
N LEU A 101 -28.83 30.21 25.81
CA LEU A 101 -29.25 29.45 24.62
C LEU A 101 -28.13 29.36 23.59
N ASN A 102 -27.46 30.48 23.30
CA ASN A 102 -26.32 30.50 22.38
C ASN A 102 -25.13 29.69 22.91
N ALA A 103 -24.86 29.75 24.22
CA ALA A 103 -23.81 28.94 24.83
C ALA A 103 -24.12 27.45 24.72
N LYS A 104 -25.37 27.03 24.98
CA LYS A 104 -25.80 25.63 24.80
C LYS A 104 -25.69 25.18 23.35
N ALA A 105 -26.13 26.00 22.40
CA ALA A 105 -25.98 25.71 20.98
C ALA A 105 -24.50 25.56 20.57
N ALA A 106 -23.64 26.46 21.03
CA ALA A 106 -22.20 26.38 20.77
C ALA A 106 -21.57 25.13 21.37
N THR A 107 -21.97 24.73 22.59
CA THR A 107 -21.53 23.49 23.21
C THR A 107 -21.98 22.27 22.41
N ALA A 108 -23.25 22.19 22.04
CA ALA A 108 -23.79 21.07 21.26
C ALA A 108 -23.10 20.94 19.89
N LEU A 109 -22.86 22.05 19.19
CA LEU A 109 -22.09 22.05 17.93
C LEU A 109 -20.65 21.58 18.13
N ALA A 110 -19.98 22.02 19.21
CA ALA A 110 -18.61 21.60 19.51
C ALA A 110 -18.54 20.10 19.83
N GLU A 111 -19.52 19.57 20.56
CA GLU A 111 -19.65 18.13 20.85
C GLU A 111 -19.89 17.34 19.56
N ALA A 112 -20.82 17.78 18.70
CA ALA A 112 -21.08 17.14 17.41
C ALA A 112 -19.84 17.10 16.50
N ILE A 113 -19.09 18.20 16.41
CA ILE A 113 -17.84 18.25 15.64
C ILE A 113 -16.79 17.30 16.23
N ALA A 114 -16.69 17.21 17.55
CA ALA A 114 -15.75 16.29 18.20
C ALA A 114 -16.10 14.83 17.89
N GLU A 115 -17.38 14.48 17.96
CA GLU A 115 -17.90 13.14 17.63
C GLU A 115 -17.69 12.79 16.15
N GLN A 116 -17.95 13.72 15.22
CA GLN A 116 -17.62 13.52 13.79
C GLN A 116 -16.14 13.18 13.59
N ASN A 117 -15.25 13.92 14.24
CA ASN A 117 -13.81 13.67 14.13
C ASN A 117 -13.42 12.30 14.71
N GLU A 118 -14.10 11.85 15.77
CA GLU A 118 -13.90 10.52 16.32
C GLU A 118 -14.38 9.44 15.36
N ILE A 119 -15.58 9.58 14.79
CA ILE A 119 -16.12 8.67 13.77
C ILE A 119 -15.16 8.54 12.59
N ILE A 120 -14.68 9.66 12.04
CA ILE A 120 -13.73 9.65 10.92
C ILE A 120 -12.48 8.86 11.29
N ARG A 121 -11.87 9.14 12.45
CA ARG A 121 -10.63 8.49 12.86
C ARG A 121 -10.80 7.00 13.12
N GLU A 122 -11.86 6.63 13.84
CA GLU A 122 -12.18 5.23 14.15
C GLU A 122 -12.46 4.47 12.85
N SER A 123 -13.27 5.04 11.96
CA SER A 123 -13.64 4.42 10.68
C SER A 123 -12.44 4.24 9.76
N ILE A 124 -11.55 5.24 9.63
CA ILE A 124 -10.33 5.12 8.81
C ILE A 124 -9.41 4.03 9.38
N ALA A 125 -9.20 4.01 10.70
CA ALA A 125 -8.36 3.00 11.33
C ALA A 125 -8.92 1.59 11.11
N PHE A 126 -10.25 1.45 11.12
CA PHE A 126 -10.96 0.20 10.93
C PHE A 126 -10.97 -0.25 9.46
N THR A 127 -11.17 0.67 8.52
CA THR A 127 -11.17 0.37 7.08
C THR A 127 -9.78 0.11 6.51
N GLN A 128 -8.69 0.52 7.18
CA GLN A 128 -7.32 0.30 6.73
C GLN A 128 -6.63 -0.92 7.38
N PHE A 129 -7.40 -1.83 7.96
CA PHE A 129 -6.85 -2.96 8.71
C PHE A 129 -6.41 -4.15 7.81
N ASN A 130 -7.24 -4.55 6.84
CA ASN A 130 -6.98 -5.67 5.92
C ASN A 130 -7.72 -5.43 4.60
N SER A 131 -7.05 -5.56 3.45
CA SER A 131 -7.65 -5.28 2.13
C SER A 131 -8.99 -5.99 1.85
N ARG A 132 -9.15 -7.26 2.24
CA ARG A 132 -10.40 -8.00 2.02
C ARG A 132 -11.55 -7.39 2.83
N PHE A 133 -11.26 -7.01 4.06
CA PHE A 133 -12.22 -6.33 4.92
C PHE A 133 -12.50 -4.91 4.43
N SER A 134 -11.47 -4.16 4.01
CA SER A 134 -11.61 -2.84 3.38
C SER A 134 -12.54 -2.89 2.17
N GLN A 135 -12.40 -3.90 1.31
CA GLN A 135 -13.27 -4.09 0.14
C GLN A 135 -14.72 -4.35 0.54
N ALA A 136 -14.94 -5.17 1.58
CA ALA A 136 -16.26 -5.42 2.12
C ALA A 136 -16.88 -4.14 2.71
N MET A 137 -16.09 -3.33 3.43
CA MET A 137 -16.50 -2.03 3.95
C MET A 137 -16.85 -1.05 2.84
N VAL A 138 -16.02 -0.92 1.80
CA VAL A 138 -16.31 -0.07 0.64
C VAL A 138 -17.66 -0.46 0.03
N THR A 139 -17.88 -1.76 -0.17
CA THR A 139 -19.13 -2.26 -0.73
C THR A 139 -20.34 -1.91 0.16
N ALA A 140 -20.23 -2.13 1.46
CA ALA A 140 -21.31 -1.86 2.42
C ALA A 140 -21.62 -0.35 2.52
N LEU A 141 -20.59 0.47 2.73
CA LEU A 141 -20.71 1.92 2.84
C LEU A 141 -21.27 2.53 1.55
N SER A 142 -20.78 2.14 0.37
CA SER A 142 -21.31 2.64 -0.91
C SER A 142 -22.76 2.22 -1.12
N SER A 143 -23.11 0.97 -0.78
CA SER A 143 -24.49 0.50 -0.89
C SER A 143 -25.44 1.28 0.02
N MET A 144 -25.01 1.58 1.25
CA MET A 144 -25.81 2.34 2.22
C MET A 144 -25.88 3.83 1.86
N LEU A 145 -24.83 4.38 1.26
CA LEU A 145 -24.82 5.75 0.77
C LEU A 145 -25.81 5.93 -0.39
N GLU A 146 -25.86 4.98 -1.33
CA GLU A 146 -26.77 5.04 -2.48
C GLU A 146 -28.23 4.75 -2.12
N ASN A 147 -28.46 3.78 -1.22
CA ASN A 147 -29.80 3.25 -0.97
C ASN A 147 -30.38 3.65 0.39
N GLY A 148 -29.66 4.42 1.20
CA GLY A 148 -29.96 4.64 2.61
C GLY A 148 -29.64 3.41 3.47
N PHE A 149 -29.96 3.50 4.77
CA PHE A 149 -29.70 2.43 5.72
C PHE A 149 -30.91 2.15 6.62
N GLU A 150 -30.94 0.98 7.23
CA GLU A 150 -31.96 0.60 8.19
C GLU A 150 -31.35 0.63 9.60
N ASP A 151 -31.94 1.42 10.50
CA ASP A 151 -31.48 1.50 11.89
C ASP A 151 -31.80 0.20 12.67
N VAL A 152 -31.25 0.05 13.87
CA VAL A 152 -31.55 -1.08 14.78
C VAL A 152 -33.06 -1.29 15.08
N ASN A 153 -33.92 -0.31 14.79
CA ASN A 153 -35.37 -0.40 14.98
C ASN A 153 -36.13 -0.76 13.69
N GLY A 154 -35.42 -1.02 12.59
CA GLY A 154 -36.02 -1.32 11.30
C GLY A 154 -36.50 -0.09 10.53
N ARG A 155 -36.04 1.12 10.90
CA ARG A 155 -36.43 2.35 10.23
C ARG A 155 -35.41 2.72 9.19
N HIS A 156 -35.91 2.99 7.99
CA HIS A 156 -35.09 3.51 6.92
C HIS A 156 -34.73 4.97 7.17
N SER A 157 -33.44 5.30 7.09
CA SER A 157 -32.90 6.65 7.18
C SER A 157 -31.89 6.91 6.06
N GLU A 158 -31.75 8.18 5.71
CA GLU A 158 -30.77 8.70 4.77
C GLU A 158 -29.91 9.72 5.53
N LEU A 159 -28.61 9.77 5.23
CA LEU A 159 -27.72 10.74 5.85
C LEU A 159 -27.99 12.15 5.33
N SER A 160 -27.64 13.16 6.12
CA SER A 160 -27.56 14.53 5.60
C SER A 160 -26.39 14.68 4.62
N GLU A 161 -26.46 15.70 3.74
CA GLU A 161 -25.40 16.03 2.78
C GLU A 161 -24.01 16.18 3.46
N ASP A 162 -23.97 16.77 4.67
CA ASP A 162 -22.73 16.94 5.42
C ASP A 162 -22.16 15.58 5.91
N SER A 163 -23.03 14.67 6.32
CA SER A 163 -22.66 13.32 6.76
C SER A 163 -22.30 12.40 5.58
N GLU A 164 -22.92 12.59 4.41
CA GLU A 164 -22.53 11.91 3.17
C GLU A 164 -21.08 12.22 2.79
N ILE A 165 -20.67 13.50 2.88
CA ILE A 165 -19.27 13.92 2.61
C ILE A 165 -18.29 13.20 3.53
N ILE A 166 -18.67 12.95 4.79
CA ILE A 166 -17.83 12.20 5.74
C ILE A 166 -17.68 10.74 5.28
N VAL A 167 -18.77 10.10 4.89
CA VAL A 167 -18.73 8.72 4.37
C VAL A 167 -17.90 8.62 3.09
N GLU A 168 -18.04 9.59 2.17
CA GLU A 168 -17.21 9.66 0.96
C GLU A 168 -15.71 9.76 1.28
N GLN A 169 -15.33 10.53 2.31
CA GLN A 169 -13.93 10.59 2.75
C GLN A 169 -13.45 9.25 3.28
N ILE A 170 -14.27 8.53 4.06
CA ILE A 170 -13.94 7.20 4.58
C ILE A 170 -13.77 6.21 3.41
N LEU A 171 -14.68 6.23 2.43
CA LEU A 171 -14.62 5.42 1.21
C LEU A 171 -13.32 5.67 0.44
N GLN A 172 -12.99 6.93 0.18
CA GLN A 172 -11.77 7.30 -0.54
C GLN A 172 -10.51 6.78 0.16
N GLN A 173 -10.45 6.88 1.50
CA GLN A 173 -9.31 6.38 2.27
C GLN A 173 -9.20 4.85 2.23
N ALA A 174 -10.33 4.14 2.24
CA ALA A 174 -10.37 2.69 2.13
C ALA A 174 -9.92 2.23 0.74
N GLU A 175 -10.38 2.89 -0.34
CA GLU A 175 -9.96 2.60 -1.72
C GLU A 175 -8.46 2.81 -1.94
N GLN A 176 -7.92 3.94 -1.45
CA GLN A 176 -6.49 4.23 -1.52
C GLN A 176 -5.65 3.17 -0.82
N PHE A 177 -6.11 2.68 0.33
CA PHE A 177 -5.45 1.61 1.06
C PHE A 177 -5.45 0.29 0.27
N ILE A 178 -6.60 -0.10 -0.30
CA ILE A 178 -6.71 -1.30 -1.14
C ILE A 178 -5.76 -1.23 -2.35
N GLU A 179 -5.69 -0.07 -3.00
CA GLU A 179 -4.77 0.15 -4.13
C GLU A 179 -3.31 0.03 -3.70
N MET A 180 -2.95 0.65 -2.58
CA MET A 180 -1.59 0.58 -2.02
C MET A 180 -1.18 -0.88 -1.73
N GLU A 181 -2.04 -1.64 -1.04
CA GLU A 181 -1.76 -3.04 -0.70
C GLU A 181 -1.61 -3.91 -1.96
N THR A 182 -2.50 -3.71 -2.95
CA THR A 182 -2.42 -4.40 -4.25
C THR A 182 -1.09 -4.11 -4.96
N ASN A 183 -0.62 -2.86 -4.92
CA ASN A 183 0.65 -2.47 -5.53
C ASN A 183 1.84 -3.08 -4.77
N LEU A 184 1.80 -3.15 -3.44
CA LEU A 184 2.85 -3.81 -2.65
C LEU A 184 2.99 -5.30 -2.98
N VAL A 185 1.88 -6.01 -3.16
CA VAL A 185 1.90 -7.42 -3.59
C VAL A 185 2.54 -7.57 -4.98
N LYS A 186 2.20 -6.69 -5.92
CA LYS A 186 2.82 -6.68 -7.26
C LYS A 186 4.34 -6.43 -7.18
N PHE A 187 4.76 -5.42 -6.42
CA PHE A 187 6.20 -5.15 -6.22
C PHE A 187 6.94 -6.33 -5.59
N GLY A 188 6.31 -7.04 -4.63
CA GLY A 188 6.88 -8.25 -4.06
C GLY A 188 7.13 -9.32 -5.12
N LYS A 189 6.16 -9.54 -6.01
CA LYS A 189 6.28 -10.47 -7.13
C LYS A 189 7.40 -10.06 -8.10
N ASP A 190 7.45 -8.79 -8.48
CA ASP A 190 8.48 -8.26 -9.39
C ASP A 190 9.89 -8.43 -8.80
N ILE A 191 10.04 -8.26 -7.48
CA ILE A 191 11.30 -8.51 -6.76
C ILE A 191 11.71 -9.98 -6.87
N ASP A 192 10.76 -10.91 -6.73
CA ASP A 192 11.06 -12.34 -6.83
C ASP A 192 11.42 -12.75 -8.26
N GLU A 193 10.74 -12.22 -9.27
CA GLU A 193 11.10 -12.39 -10.69
C GLU A 193 12.50 -11.82 -10.97
N LEU A 194 12.86 -10.67 -10.41
CA LEU A 194 14.20 -10.09 -10.54
C LEU A 194 15.28 -10.95 -9.86
N LYS A 195 14.99 -11.59 -8.72
CA LYS A 195 15.93 -12.53 -8.08
C LYS A 195 16.16 -13.75 -8.96
N GLU A 196 15.12 -14.31 -9.57
CA GLU A 196 15.24 -15.44 -10.49
C GLU A 196 16.04 -15.08 -11.74
N PHE A 197 15.77 -13.90 -12.31
CA PHE A 197 16.54 -13.38 -13.44
C PHE A 197 18.02 -13.18 -13.08
N LYS A 198 18.31 -12.64 -11.89
CA LYS A 198 19.68 -12.49 -11.39
C LYS A 198 20.38 -13.85 -11.27
N ASN A 199 19.72 -14.86 -10.71
CA ASN A 199 20.29 -16.21 -10.60
C ASN A 199 20.63 -16.78 -11.99
N THR A 200 19.77 -16.56 -12.98
CA THR A 200 20.01 -16.99 -14.37
C THR A 200 21.23 -16.29 -14.97
N ILE A 201 21.41 -14.98 -14.72
CA ILE A 201 22.60 -14.23 -15.15
C ILE A 201 23.86 -14.77 -14.48
N ASP A 202 23.82 -15.03 -13.17
CA ASP A 202 24.96 -15.52 -12.42
C ASP A 202 25.39 -16.92 -12.93
N GLU A 203 24.42 -17.80 -13.22
CA GLU A 203 24.68 -19.11 -13.84
C GLU A 203 25.30 -19.00 -15.23
N ASN A 204 24.76 -18.13 -16.09
CA ASN A 204 25.29 -17.93 -17.45
C ASN A 204 26.67 -17.29 -17.43
N THR A 205 26.92 -16.35 -16.53
CA THR A 205 28.24 -15.75 -16.30
C THR A 205 29.25 -16.84 -15.93
N THR A 206 28.90 -17.70 -14.98
CA THR A 206 29.75 -18.82 -14.55
C THR A 206 30.04 -19.81 -15.69
N LYS A 207 29.06 -20.07 -16.57
CA LYS A 207 29.25 -20.94 -17.74
C LYS A 207 30.20 -20.30 -18.76
N LEU A 208 30.00 -19.03 -19.08
CA LEU A 208 30.86 -18.29 -20.01
C LEU A 208 32.30 -18.20 -19.51
N GLU A 209 32.50 -18.01 -18.21
CA GLU A 209 33.84 -18.03 -17.61
C GLU A 209 34.54 -19.39 -17.80
N LYS A 210 33.82 -20.51 -17.60
CA LYS A 210 34.37 -21.84 -17.85
C LYS A 210 34.70 -22.09 -19.33
N GLU A 211 33.80 -21.68 -20.22
CA GLU A 211 34.01 -21.79 -21.67
C GLU A 211 35.21 -20.96 -22.13
N LEU A 212 35.40 -19.77 -21.55
CA LEU A 212 36.56 -18.91 -21.82
C LEU A 212 37.86 -19.56 -21.35
N ASP A 213 37.89 -20.10 -20.12
CA ASP A 213 39.04 -20.82 -19.57
C ASP A 213 39.43 -22.04 -20.43
N GLU A 214 38.44 -22.80 -20.91
CA GLU A 214 38.66 -23.93 -21.81
C GLU A 214 39.18 -23.48 -23.18
N PHE A 215 38.60 -22.40 -23.72
CA PHE A 215 39.06 -21.80 -24.98
C PHE A 215 40.52 -21.34 -24.88
N GLU A 216 40.90 -20.65 -23.80
CA GLU A 216 42.27 -20.18 -23.58
C GLU A 216 43.27 -21.33 -23.50
N LYS A 217 42.94 -22.40 -22.77
CA LYS A 217 43.77 -23.62 -22.70
C LYS A 217 43.94 -24.28 -24.06
N ASN A 218 42.85 -24.43 -24.81
CA ASN A 218 42.88 -25.01 -26.15
C ASN A 218 43.71 -24.15 -27.11
N HIS A 219 43.55 -22.83 -27.05
CA HIS A 219 44.31 -21.90 -27.89
C HIS A 219 45.81 -21.93 -27.55
N ALA A 220 46.18 -21.99 -26.26
CA ALA A 220 47.57 -22.13 -25.83
C ALA A 220 48.20 -23.43 -26.36
N PHE A 221 47.47 -24.55 -26.25
CA PHE A 221 47.91 -25.85 -26.77
C PHE A 221 48.08 -25.85 -28.29
N GLN A 222 47.14 -25.26 -29.03
CA GLN A 222 47.26 -25.13 -30.49
C GLN A 222 48.46 -24.26 -30.89
N LYS A 223 48.73 -23.18 -30.15
CA LYS A 223 49.89 -22.33 -30.40
C LYS A 223 51.21 -23.09 -30.22
N GLU A 224 51.30 -23.95 -29.20
CA GLU A 224 52.46 -24.81 -28.98
C GLU A 224 52.64 -25.82 -30.13
N GLN A 225 51.55 -26.47 -30.58
CA GLN A 225 51.60 -27.37 -31.73
C GLN A 225 52.03 -26.67 -33.02
N ILE A 226 51.53 -25.45 -33.28
CA ILE A 226 51.93 -24.67 -34.45
C ILE A 226 53.43 -24.36 -34.38
N ALA A 227 53.96 -23.98 -33.22
CA ALA A 227 55.39 -23.72 -33.04
C ALA A 227 56.24 -24.98 -33.31
N ALA A 228 55.85 -26.13 -32.73
CA ALA A 228 56.53 -27.40 -32.94
C ALA A 228 56.50 -27.84 -34.41
N ASN A 229 55.34 -27.76 -35.06
CA ASN A 229 55.18 -28.09 -36.48
C ASN A 229 55.99 -27.16 -37.38
N THR A 230 56.05 -25.86 -37.05
CA THR A 230 56.86 -24.88 -37.78
C THR A 230 58.36 -25.22 -37.68
N GLU A 231 58.84 -25.64 -36.52
CA GLU A 231 60.23 -26.08 -36.34
C GLU A 231 60.53 -27.36 -37.13
N ALA A 232 59.60 -28.33 -37.13
CA ALA A 232 59.73 -29.56 -37.90
C ALA A 232 59.81 -29.28 -39.42
N ILE A 233 58.97 -28.37 -39.93
CA ILE A 233 59.01 -27.93 -41.33
C ILE A 233 60.37 -27.32 -41.66
N LYS A 234 60.89 -26.39 -40.83
CA LYS A 234 62.22 -25.80 -41.04
C LYS A 234 63.34 -26.85 -41.09
N LYS A 235 63.29 -27.86 -40.22
CA LYS A 235 64.26 -28.98 -40.23
C LYS A 235 64.15 -29.82 -41.51
N LEU A 236 62.94 -30.10 -41.97
CA LEU A 236 62.70 -30.84 -43.21
C LEU A 236 63.17 -30.05 -44.44
N GLU A 237 62.90 -28.74 -44.49
CA GLU A 237 63.38 -27.84 -45.54
C GLU A 237 64.90 -27.81 -45.58
N ALA A 238 65.58 -27.61 -44.44
CA ALA A 238 67.04 -27.61 -44.36
C ALA A 238 67.66 -28.94 -44.82
N LYS A 239 67.07 -30.07 -44.42
CA LYS A 239 67.52 -31.41 -44.84
C LYS A 239 67.32 -31.61 -46.35
N THR A 240 66.20 -31.13 -46.89
CA THR A 240 65.89 -31.22 -48.32
C THR A 240 66.85 -30.34 -49.13
N GLN A 241 67.08 -29.11 -48.68
CA GLN A 241 68.01 -28.17 -49.32
C GLN A 241 69.46 -28.69 -49.31
N SER A 242 69.89 -29.34 -48.21
CA SER A 242 71.20 -30.01 -48.12
C SER A 242 71.32 -31.19 -49.10
N LYS A 243 70.25 -31.97 -49.30
CA LYS A 243 70.26 -33.04 -50.30
C LYS A 243 70.33 -32.47 -51.72
N ILE A 244 69.54 -31.44 -52.01
CA ILE A 244 69.55 -30.76 -53.32
C ILE A 244 70.96 -30.22 -53.60
N SER A 245 71.60 -29.55 -52.62
CA SER A 245 72.96 -29.02 -52.81
C SER A 245 73.96 -30.13 -53.11
N LEU A 246 73.92 -31.24 -52.37
CA LEU A 246 74.78 -32.40 -52.63
C LEU A 246 74.58 -32.97 -54.04
N TYR A 247 73.33 -33.13 -54.51
CA TYR A 247 73.06 -33.58 -55.88
C TYR A 247 73.59 -32.59 -56.93
N THR A 248 73.43 -31.28 -56.72
CA THR A 248 73.98 -30.26 -57.64
C THR A 248 75.50 -30.28 -57.69
N SER A 249 76.17 -30.51 -56.55
CA SER A 249 77.63 -30.64 -56.50
C SER A 249 78.12 -31.87 -57.26
N ILE A 250 77.47 -33.03 -57.09
CA ILE A 250 77.82 -34.25 -57.84
C ILE A 250 77.63 -34.01 -59.36
N LEU A 251 76.51 -33.41 -59.76
CA LEU A 251 76.25 -33.12 -61.17
C LEU A 251 77.30 -32.16 -61.76
N ALA A 252 77.65 -31.10 -61.03
CA ALA A 252 78.70 -30.16 -61.45
C ALA A 252 80.06 -30.85 -61.60
N LEU A 253 80.38 -31.80 -60.71
CA LEU A 253 81.61 -32.58 -60.75
C LEU A 253 81.65 -33.52 -61.96
N LEU A 254 80.53 -34.18 -62.28
CA LEU A 254 80.38 -34.99 -63.50
C LEU A 254 80.52 -34.15 -64.78
N VAL A 255 79.90 -32.96 -64.82
CA VAL A 255 80.03 -32.03 -65.96
C VAL A 255 81.48 -31.54 -66.10
N SER A 256 82.14 -31.22 -65.00
CA SER A 256 83.55 -30.83 -65.00
C SER A 256 84.45 -31.95 -65.52
N LEU A 257 84.23 -33.20 -65.08
CA LEU A 257 84.98 -34.36 -65.57
C LEU A 257 84.75 -34.59 -67.06
N ALA A 258 83.50 -34.51 -67.52
CA ALA A 258 83.16 -34.66 -68.93
C ALA A 258 83.84 -33.57 -69.77
N SER A 259 83.84 -32.31 -69.29
CA SER A 259 84.52 -31.20 -69.95
C SER A 259 86.04 -31.39 -69.99
N LEU A 260 86.65 -31.97 -68.96
CA LEU A 260 88.08 -32.28 -68.94
C LEU A 260 88.43 -33.37 -69.96
N VAL A 261 87.67 -34.46 -69.99
CA VAL A 261 87.86 -35.55 -70.97
C VAL A 261 87.70 -35.01 -72.40
N LEU A 262 86.73 -34.15 -72.65
CA LEU A 262 86.53 -33.50 -73.96
C LEU A 262 87.67 -32.55 -74.35
N HIS A 263 88.47 -32.06 -73.41
CA HIS A 263 89.62 -31.18 -73.68
C HIS A 263 90.89 -31.95 -74.09
N PHE A 264 90.94 -33.26 -73.80
CA PHE A 264 92.08 -34.14 -74.08
C PHE A 264 91.82 -35.13 -75.24
N VAL A 265 90.62 -35.11 -75.83
CA VAL A 265 90.24 -35.83 -77.07
C VAL A 265 90.26 -34.85 -78.23
#